data_AF-A0A812VBE0-F1
#
_entry.id   AF-A0A812VBE0-F1
#
_cell.length_a   1.000
_cell.length_b   1.000
_cell.length_c   1.000
_cell.angle_alpha   90.00
_cell.angle_beta   90.00
_cell.angle_gamma   90.00
#
_symmetry.space_group_name_H-M   'P 1'
#
loop_
_entity.id
_entity.type
_entity.pdbx_description
1 polymer ?
#
loop_
_entity_poly.entity_id
_entity_poly.type
_entity_poly.pdbx_seq_one_letter_code
_entity_poly.pdbx_strand_id
1 'polypeptide(L)'
;MAGLGRKSQELSQRGIVEKHGYGWRAHFAHIRICEEKDTSIRGPLRDSRRKALADLKSMRECGTAAELVARAARLKDPNLPASVSNEVFLSTQRLSLCGLNVQYPWSRLLMLGRKKMEVRKYALGHYQCFSEGEQLFLIETVGAGSTKGAIVDTEIGPPPSRAQVLGIITFAGATEFLDDRDFDSHRQDTLIEVDSPFDWWSSGAKRFFGWVVLDVKAFKMPVSVGGRPRSMLGWTKPVELSFQFEVAE
;
A
#
# COMPACT_ATOMS: atom_id res chain seq x y z
N MET A 1 39.67 38.35 -41.92
CA MET A 1 39.03 37.12 -41.40
C MET A 1 37.94 37.58 -40.44
N ALA A 2 36.72 37.96 -40.84
CA ALA A 2 35.68 37.27 -41.61
C ALA A 2 35.20 35.97 -40.94
N GLY A 3 33.91 35.95 -40.53
CA GLY A 3 33.15 34.74 -40.14
C GLY A 3 32.51 34.85 -38.76
N LEU A 4 31.39 35.58 -38.61
CA LEU A 4 30.01 35.05 -38.55
C LEU A 4 29.72 34.31 -37.23
N GLY A 5 28.80 34.70 -36.34
CA GLY A 5 27.60 35.52 -36.52
C GLY A 5 26.35 34.66 -36.23
N ARG A 6 25.71 34.93 -35.09
CA ARG A 6 24.28 34.73 -34.75
C ARG A 6 23.61 33.38 -35.07
N LYS A 7 23.08 32.75 -34.03
CA LYS A 7 21.62 32.49 -33.89
C LYS A 7 21.28 32.22 -32.43
N SER A 8 20.86 33.29 -31.75
CA SER A 8 20.11 33.27 -30.51
C SER A 8 18.85 34.09 -30.79
N GLN A 9 17.70 33.42 -30.86
CA GLN A 9 16.33 33.94 -30.69
C GLN A 9 15.32 32.93 -31.24
N GLU A 10 14.47 32.38 -30.37
CA GLU A 10 13.00 32.41 -30.45
C GLU A 10 12.46 31.89 -29.11
N LEU A 11 12.04 32.81 -28.23
CA LEU A 11 10.64 33.16 -27.91
C LEU A 11 9.90 32.01 -27.19
N SER A 12 9.86 32.05 -25.86
CA SER A 12 8.84 32.76 -25.07
C SER A 12 7.44 32.20 -25.28
N GLN A 13 6.97 31.44 -24.28
CA GLN A 13 5.76 31.75 -23.52
C GLN A 13 5.35 30.52 -22.69
N ARG A 14 5.40 30.64 -21.35
CA ARG A 14 4.29 30.40 -20.41
C ARG A 14 4.81 30.03 -19.02
N GLY A 15 4.29 30.73 -18.01
CA GLY A 15 4.12 30.19 -16.67
C GLY A 15 5.02 30.80 -15.61
N ILE A 16 4.65 32.00 -15.17
CA ILE A 16 5.04 32.63 -13.91
C ILE A 16 4.75 31.66 -12.75
N VAL A 17 5.73 31.42 -11.87
CA VAL A 17 5.51 30.80 -10.56
C VAL A 17 5.24 31.95 -9.58
N GLU A 18 3.96 32.22 -9.33
CA GLU A 18 3.53 33.04 -8.22
C GLU A 18 3.23 32.17 -7.00
N LYS A 19 3.73 32.63 -5.86
CA LYS A 19 3.54 32.04 -4.54
C LYS A 19 2.22 32.57 -3.99
N HIS A 20 1.20 31.72 -3.87
CA HIS A 20 -0.02 32.03 -3.11
C HIS A 20 -0.30 30.93 -2.08
N GLY A 21 -0.74 31.36 -0.90
CA GLY A 21 -1.04 30.50 0.24
C GLY A 21 -2.37 29.75 0.13
N TYR A 22 -2.51 28.77 1.03
CA TYR A 22 -3.67 27.94 1.34
C TYR A 22 -4.21 26.99 0.26
N GLY A 23 -4.18 25.69 0.60
CA GLY A 23 -5.11 24.67 0.11
C GLY A 23 -4.56 23.77 -1.01
N TRP A 24 -4.31 22.50 -0.69
CA TRP A 24 -3.98 21.50 -1.70
C TRP A 24 -5.27 20.83 -2.21
N ARG A 25 -5.58 21.06 -3.49
CA ARG A 25 -6.50 20.21 -4.26
C ARG A 25 -5.68 19.11 -4.93
N ALA A 26 -5.98 17.86 -4.63
CA ALA A 26 -5.39 16.71 -5.32
C ALA A 26 -6.04 16.52 -6.69
N HIS A 27 -5.21 16.40 -7.74
CA HIS A 27 -5.62 15.95 -9.06
C HIS A 27 -5.46 14.42 -9.13
N PHE A 28 -6.56 13.71 -9.41
CA PHE A 28 -6.55 12.26 -9.63
C PHE A 28 -5.99 11.94 -11.03
N ALA A 29 -4.99 11.08 -11.09
CA ALA A 29 -4.48 10.52 -12.34
C ALA A 29 -5.40 9.37 -12.82
N HIS A 30 -5.77 9.42 -14.10
CA HIS A 30 -6.56 8.39 -14.79
C HIS A 30 -5.77 7.07 -14.94
N ILE A 31 -6.33 5.98 -14.44
CA ILE A 31 -5.90 4.61 -14.76
C ILE A 31 -6.36 4.28 -16.18
N ARG A 32 -5.43 3.95 -17.09
CA ARG A 32 -5.75 3.38 -18.41
C ARG A 32 -5.79 1.85 -18.32
N ILE A 33 -6.88 1.27 -18.79
CA ILE A 33 -7.02 -0.17 -19.06
C ILE A 33 -6.66 -0.38 -20.54
N CYS A 34 -5.68 -1.24 -20.82
CA CYS A 34 -5.36 -1.68 -22.17
C CYS A 34 -6.14 -2.98 -22.47
N GLU A 35 -7.01 -2.97 -23.48
CA GLU A 35 -7.58 -4.17 -24.09
C GLU A 35 -6.71 -4.60 -25.28
N GLU A 36 -6.10 -5.78 -25.22
CA GLU A 36 -5.53 -6.45 -26.39
C GLU A 36 -6.64 -7.21 -27.15
N LYS A 37 -6.76 -6.93 -28.44
CA LYS A 37 -7.58 -7.71 -29.38
C LYS A 37 -6.64 -8.61 -30.17
N ASP A 38 -6.80 -9.92 -30.01
CA ASP A 38 -6.17 -10.91 -30.88
C ASP A 38 -7.22 -11.53 -31.81
N THR A 39 -6.95 -11.44 -33.11
CA THR A 39 -7.80 -11.95 -34.20
C THR A 39 -7.01 -12.96 -35.01
N SER A 40 -7.34 -14.25 -34.87
CA SER A 40 -7.36 -15.22 -35.99
C SER A 40 -7.61 -16.63 -35.42
N ILE A 41 -8.58 -17.34 -36.00
CA ILE A 41 -8.56 -18.77 -36.38
C ILE A 41 -9.99 -19.12 -36.84
N ARG A 42 -10.10 -19.47 -38.12
CA ARG A 42 -11.33 -19.96 -38.77
C ARG A 42 -11.43 -21.47 -38.57
N GLY A 43 -12.56 -21.96 -38.05
CA GLY A 43 -12.87 -23.39 -37.94
C GLY A 43 -14.18 -23.67 -37.20
N PRO A 44 -14.83 -24.83 -37.42
CA PRO A 44 -16.23 -25.12 -37.07
C PRO A 44 -16.36 -25.48 -35.57
N LEU A 45 -16.19 -24.47 -34.71
CA LEU A 45 -16.34 -24.53 -33.26
C LEU A 45 -17.21 -23.35 -32.77
N ARG A 46 -18.15 -22.89 -33.61
CA ARG A 46 -18.92 -21.66 -33.38
C ARG A 46 -20.04 -21.81 -32.35
N ASP A 47 -20.63 -22.99 -32.18
CA ASP A 47 -21.79 -23.13 -31.31
C ASP A 47 -21.41 -23.43 -29.86
N SER A 48 -20.43 -24.31 -29.62
CA SER A 48 -19.92 -24.58 -28.27
C SER A 48 -19.20 -23.36 -27.68
N ARG A 49 -18.50 -22.58 -28.51
CA ARG A 49 -17.80 -21.36 -28.09
C ARG A 49 -18.75 -20.19 -27.88
N ARG A 50 -19.88 -20.10 -28.62
CA ARG A 50 -20.95 -19.10 -28.35
C ARG A 50 -21.65 -19.37 -27.02
N LYS A 51 -21.92 -20.62 -26.68
CA LYS A 51 -22.52 -20.97 -25.38
C LYS A 51 -21.55 -20.69 -24.23
N ALA A 52 -20.28 -21.09 -24.36
CA ALA A 52 -19.25 -20.79 -23.36
C ALA A 52 -18.96 -19.28 -23.22
N LEU A 53 -19.02 -18.50 -24.31
CA LEU A 53 -18.91 -17.04 -24.24
C LEU A 53 -20.16 -16.38 -23.70
N ALA A 54 -21.36 -16.92 -23.91
CA ALA A 54 -22.58 -16.43 -23.27
C ALA A 54 -22.55 -16.68 -21.75
N ASP A 55 -22.05 -17.84 -21.33
CA ASP A 55 -21.87 -18.19 -19.92
C ASP A 55 -20.74 -17.37 -19.28
N LEU A 56 -19.62 -17.12 -19.97
CA LEU A 56 -18.55 -16.22 -19.51
C LEU A 56 -18.97 -14.74 -19.50
N LYS A 57 -19.91 -14.33 -20.37
CA LYS A 57 -20.47 -12.98 -20.35
C LYS A 57 -21.50 -12.81 -19.22
N SER A 58 -22.22 -13.87 -18.84
CA SER A 58 -23.13 -13.86 -17.68
C SER A 58 -22.38 -13.91 -16.34
N MET A 59 -21.15 -14.45 -16.31
CA MET A 59 -20.29 -14.45 -15.13
C MET A 59 -19.45 -13.16 -14.94
N ARG A 60 -19.55 -12.17 -15.84
CA ARG A 60 -18.73 -10.95 -15.83
C ARG A 60 -19.47 -9.67 -15.44
N GLU A 61 -20.65 -9.79 -14.86
CA GLU A 61 -21.33 -8.65 -14.24
C GLU A 61 -20.82 -8.48 -12.80
N CYS A 62 -19.62 -7.88 -12.68
CA CYS A 62 -19.31 -7.08 -11.49
C CYS A 62 -20.34 -5.95 -11.47
N GLY A 63 -21.41 -6.14 -10.70
CA GLY A 63 -22.43 -5.13 -10.52
C GLY A 63 -21.79 -3.80 -10.15
N THR A 64 -22.26 -2.74 -10.79
CA THR A 64 -21.91 -1.37 -10.41
C THR A 64 -22.14 -1.16 -8.92
N ALA A 65 -21.46 -0.17 -8.29
CA ALA A 65 -21.72 0.16 -6.90
C ALA A 65 -23.23 0.40 -6.62
N ALA A 66 -23.95 0.91 -7.62
CA ALA A 66 -25.41 1.07 -7.59
C ALA A 66 -26.17 -0.27 -7.54
N GLU A 67 -25.72 -1.30 -8.26
CA GLU A 67 -26.31 -2.65 -8.22
C GLU A 67 -26.00 -3.38 -6.92
N LEU A 68 -24.81 -3.18 -6.35
CA LEU A 68 -24.46 -3.70 -5.01
C LEU A 68 -25.31 -3.03 -3.93
N VAL A 69 -25.54 -1.72 -4.01
CA VAL A 69 -26.45 -0.98 -3.11
C VAL A 69 -27.91 -1.40 -3.31
N ALA A 70 -28.36 -1.58 -4.56
CA ALA A 70 -29.71 -2.06 -4.86
C ALA A 70 -29.93 -3.52 -4.41
N ARG A 71 -28.88 -4.35 -4.44
CA ARG A 71 -28.92 -5.72 -3.92
C ARG A 71 -28.92 -5.75 -2.39
N ALA A 72 -28.14 -4.89 -1.73
CA ALA A 72 -28.17 -4.68 -0.28
C ALA A 72 -29.53 -4.15 0.20
N ALA A 73 -30.18 -3.27 -0.58
CA ALA A 73 -31.52 -2.77 -0.29
C ALA A 73 -32.60 -3.86 -0.40
N ARG A 74 -32.46 -4.84 -1.32
CA ARG A 74 -33.36 -6.01 -1.42
C ARG A 74 -33.17 -7.04 -0.31
N LEU A 75 -32.00 -7.07 0.32
CA LEU A 75 -31.69 -7.95 1.46
C LEU A 75 -32.22 -7.42 2.80
N LYS A 76 -32.81 -6.21 2.83
CA LYS A 76 -33.58 -5.69 3.97
C LYS A 76 -35.05 -6.18 3.97
N ASP A 77 -35.32 -7.31 3.34
CA ASP A 77 -36.62 -7.98 3.48
C ASP A 77 -36.70 -8.59 4.90
N PRO A 78 -37.64 -8.15 5.76
CA PRO A 78 -37.79 -8.69 7.11
C PRO A 78 -38.22 -10.17 7.14
N ASN A 79 -38.57 -10.77 6.00
CA ASN A 79 -38.92 -12.20 5.87
C ASN A 79 -37.79 -13.09 5.34
N LEU A 80 -36.57 -12.58 5.17
CA LEU A 80 -35.44 -13.42 4.76
C LEU A 80 -35.03 -14.35 5.93
N PRO A 81 -34.90 -15.67 5.73
CA PRO A 81 -34.47 -16.58 6.78
C PRO A 81 -33.09 -16.14 7.31
N ALA A 82 -32.92 -16.14 8.64
CA ALA A 82 -31.72 -15.69 9.34
C ALA A 82 -30.40 -16.34 8.88
N SER A 83 -30.47 -17.42 8.11
CA SER A 83 -29.33 -18.07 7.46
C SER A 83 -28.71 -17.28 6.29
N VAL A 84 -29.37 -16.21 5.81
CA VAL A 84 -28.89 -15.40 4.67
C VAL A 84 -28.35 -14.03 5.11
N SER A 85 -28.66 -13.59 6.33
CA SER A 85 -28.37 -12.23 6.82
C SER A 85 -26.92 -12.03 7.29
N ASN A 86 -26.14 -13.10 7.48
CA ASN A 86 -24.76 -13.04 7.98
C ASN A 86 -23.68 -13.27 6.93
N GLU A 87 -24.04 -13.49 5.65
CA GLU A 87 -23.08 -13.36 4.56
C GLU A 87 -22.90 -11.89 4.21
N VAL A 88 -22.34 -11.11 5.16
CA VAL A 88 -21.67 -9.86 4.80
C VAL A 88 -20.60 -10.27 3.81
N PHE A 89 -20.82 -9.93 2.54
CA PHE A 89 -19.96 -10.20 1.40
C PHE A 89 -18.52 -9.80 1.76
N LEU A 90 -17.72 -10.76 2.22
CA LEU A 90 -16.28 -10.65 2.29
C LEU A 90 -15.78 -10.77 0.85
N SER A 91 -16.01 -9.73 0.06
CA SER A 91 -15.57 -9.70 -1.33
C SER A 91 -14.04 -9.76 -1.31
N THR A 92 -13.49 -10.87 -1.75
CA THR A 92 -12.06 -11.00 -1.99
C THR A 92 -11.64 -9.89 -2.95
N GLN A 93 -10.76 -9.02 -2.49
CA GLN A 93 -10.20 -7.93 -3.27
C GLN A 93 -8.94 -8.41 -3.98
N ARG A 94 -8.65 -7.80 -5.14
CA ARG A 94 -7.39 -7.96 -5.87
C ARG A 94 -6.77 -6.59 -6.10
N LEU A 95 -5.54 -6.40 -5.64
CA LEU A 95 -4.76 -5.19 -5.88
C LEU A 95 -3.35 -5.55 -6.32
N SER A 96 -2.76 -4.69 -7.16
CA SER A 96 -1.36 -4.75 -7.57
C SER A 96 -0.62 -3.56 -6.97
N LEU A 97 0.19 -3.81 -5.95
CA LEU A 97 0.92 -2.78 -5.18
C LEU A 97 2.37 -3.19 -4.97
N CYS A 98 3.24 -2.21 -4.75
CA CYS A 98 4.57 -2.45 -4.20
C CYS A 98 4.47 -2.95 -2.75
N GLY A 99 5.57 -3.46 -2.18
CA GLY A 99 5.57 -4.00 -0.81
C GLY A 99 6.78 -3.55 0.00
N LEU A 100 6.54 -3.16 1.25
CA LEU A 100 7.55 -2.72 2.21
C LEU A 100 7.80 -3.82 3.25
N ASN A 101 9.06 -4.25 3.38
CA ASN A 101 9.46 -5.14 4.46
C ASN A 101 9.55 -4.37 5.78
N VAL A 102 8.84 -4.86 6.79
CA VAL A 102 8.95 -4.42 8.19
C VAL A 102 9.13 -5.65 9.06
N GLN A 103 10.03 -5.59 10.05
CA GLN A 103 10.26 -6.70 10.98
C GLN A 103 9.17 -6.73 12.05
N TYR A 104 8.85 -7.93 12.52
CA TYR A 104 8.19 -8.12 13.80
C TYR A 104 9.10 -7.53 14.92
N PRO A 105 8.55 -6.83 15.93
CA PRO A 105 7.13 -6.57 16.19
C PRO A 105 6.56 -5.29 15.55
N TRP A 106 7.40 -4.42 14.98
CA TRP A 106 6.96 -3.11 14.47
C TRP A 106 5.89 -3.21 13.38
N SER A 107 5.95 -4.25 12.54
CA SER A 107 4.89 -4.57 11.57
C SER A 107 3.50 -4.64 12.20
N ARG A 108 3.39 -5.31 13.36
CA ARG A 108 2.12 -5.46 14.09
C ARG A 108 1.71 -4.17 14.77
N LEU A 109 2.66 -3.47 15.38
CA LEU A 109 2.40 -2.18 16.01
C LEU A 109 1.90 -1.14 14.99
N LEU A 110 2.40 -1.18 13.75
CA LEU A 110 1.87 -0.35 12.64
C LEU A 110 0.43 -0.75 12.29
N MET A 111 0.15 -2.04 12.09
CA MET A 111 -1.21 -2.50 11.73
C MET A 111 -2.24 -2.23 12.83
N LEU A 112 -1.85 -2.31 14.10
CA LEU A 112 -2.69 -1.94 15.25
C LEU A 112 -2.82 -0.42 15.42
N GLY A 113 -2.13 0.37 14.60
CA GLY A 113 -2.10 1.83 14.72
C GLY A 113 -1.43 2.32 16.00
N ARG A 114 -0.63 1.50 16.70
CA ARG A 114 0.14 1.91 17.89
C ARG A 114 1.39 2.69 17.49
N LYS A 115 2.14 2.17 16.52
CA LYS A 115 3.30 2.85 15.93
C LYS A 115 2.80 3.80 14.84
N LYS A 116 3.17 5.09 14.94
CA LYS A 116 2.73 6.15 14.03
C LYS A 116 3.83 6.60 13.05
N MET A 117 5.08 6.22 13.31
CA MET A 117 6.21 6.52 12.43
C MET A 117 7.08 5.29 12.19
N GLU A 118 7.36 4.98 10.94
CA GLU A 118 8.36 3.98 10.55
C GLU A 118 9.73 4.65 10.39
N VAL A 119 10.70 4.22 11.17
CA VAL A 119 12.03 4.86 11.21
C VAL A 119 12.95 4.20 10.19
N ARG A 120 13.55 5.01 9.30
CA ARG A 120 14.50 4.56 8.28
C ARG A 120 15.75 5.44 8.27
N LYS A 121 16.86 4.90 7.76
CA LYS A 121 18.12 5.64 7.56
C LYS A 121 18.15 6.45 6.26
N TYR A 122 17.01 6.55 5.57
CA TYR A 122 16.83 7.25 4.30
C TYR A 122 15.41 7.81 4.20
N ALA A 123 15.25 8.89 3.45
CA ALA A 123 13.97 9.55 3.22
C ALA A 123 13.01 8.66 2.41
N LEU A 124 11.70 8.89 2.55
CA LEU A 124 10.69 8.30 1.68
C LEU A 124 10.98 8.67 0.22
N GLY A 125 10.84 7.72 -0.71
CA GLY A 125 11.17 7.91 -2.12
C GLY A 125 12.66 7.81 -2.50
N HIS A 126 13.58 7.64 -1.54
CA HIS A 126 15.04 7.65 -1.81
C HIS A 126 15.48 6.66 -2.91
N TYR A 127 14.87 5.47 -2.96
CA TYR A 127 15.20 4.43 -3.95
C TYR A 127 14.31 4.47 -5.20
N GLN A 128 13.69 5.62 -5.49
CA GLN A 128 12.68 5.77 -6.56
C GLN A 128 11.50 4.80 -6.40
N CYS A 129 11.26 4.36 -5.18
CA CYS A 129 10.15 3.52 -4.79
C CYS A 129 9.53 4.10 -3.52
N PHE A 130 8.22 3.90 -3.37
CA PHE A 130 7.45 4.34 -2.21
C PHE A 130 7.35 5.85 -2.13
N SER A 131 6.31 6.40 -2.75
CA SER A 131 6.01 7.83 -2.71
C SER A 131 5.03 8.16 -1.57
N GLU A 132 4.97 9.43 -1.19
CA GLU A 132 3.92 9.95 -0.33
C GLU A 132 2.53 9.64 -0.92
N GLY A 133 1.60 9.19 -0.07
CA GLY A 133 0.25 8.82 -0.47
C GLY A 133 0.12 7.49 -1.23
N GLU A 134 1.23 6.82 -1.56
CA GLU A 134 1.20 5.51 -2.23
C GLU A 134 0.74 4.42 -1.24
N GLN A 135 -0.13 3.53 -1.72
CA GLN A 135 -0.52 2.32 -0.98
C GLN A 135 0.53 1.22 -1.19
N LEU A 136 0.99 0.66 -0.08
CA LEU A 136 2.00 -0.40 -0.08
C LEU A 136 1.46 -1.61 0.68
N PHE A 137 1.78 -2.81 0.21
CA PHE A 137 1.67 -3.99 1.05
C PHE A 137 2.67 -3.92 2.19
N LEU A 138 2.20 -4.06 3.43
CA LEU A 138 3.08 -4.22 4.58
C LEU A 138 3.47 -5.69 4.74
N ILE A 139 4.71 -5.99 4.39
CA ILE A 139 5.29 -7.34 4.46
C ILE A 139 5.96 -7.49 5.81
N GLU A 140 5.32 -8.23 6.70
CA GLU A 140 5.95 -8.66 7.94
C GLU A 140 7.04 -9.69 7.66
N THR A 141 8.17 -9.53 8.34
CA THR A 141 9.29 -10.46 8.31
C THR A 141 9.58 -11.01 9.70
N VAL A 142 10.12 -12.23 9.76
CA VAL A 142 10.35 -13.02 10.98
C VAL A 142 11.17 -12.27 12.05
N GLY A 143 11.94 -11.25 11.65
CA GLY A 143 12.84 -10.52 12.55
C GLY A 143 13.84 -11.47 13.22
N ALA A 144 14.51 -11.01 14.27
CA ALA A 144 15.34 -11.88 15.12
C ALA A 144 14.50 -12.70 16.13
N GLY A 145 13.18 -12.83 15.91
CA GLY A 145 12.27 -13.58 16.78
C GLY A 145 12.03 -12.99 18.17
N SER A 146 12.55 -11.79 18.48
CA SER A 146 12.34 -11.11 19.77
C SER A 146 11.69 -9.75 19.57
N THR A 147 10.94 -9.30 20.58
CA THR A 147 10.46 -7.91 20.71
C THR A 147 11.57 -6.92 21.06
N LYS A 148 12.82 -7.38 21.07
CA LYS A 148 13.99 -6.62 21.52
C LYS A 148 14.12 -5.32 20.73
N GLY A 149 14.19 -4.20 21.46
CA GLY A 149 14.33 -2.88 20.88
C GLY A 149 13.01 -2.21 20.47
N ALA A 150 11.88 -2.86 20.71
CA ALA A 150 10.55 -2.27 20.53
C ALA A 150 9.86 -2.08 21.87
N ILE A 151 9.18 -0.96 22.03
CA ILE A 151 8.26 -0.72 23.13
C ILE A 151 6.95 -1.41 22.78
N VAL A 152 6.63 -2.50 23.49
CA VAL A 152 5.40 -3.29 23.29
C VAL A 152 4.58 -3.23 24.57
N ASP A 153 3.57 -2.36 24.57
CA ASP A 153 2.66 -2.11 25.69
C ASP A 153 1.26 -2.71 25.47
N THR A 154 1.10 -3.47 24.38
CA THR A 154 -0.15 -4.11 23.98
C THR A 154 0.10 -5.56 23.60
N GLU A 155 -0.94 -6.39 23.68
CA GLU A 155 -0.88 -7.74 23.15
C GLU A 155 -0.67 -7.68 21.62
N ILE A 156 0.40 -8.32 21.18
CA ILE A 156 0.68 -8.61 19.79
C ILE A 156 0.83 -10.11 19.65
N GLY A 157 0.18 -10.70 18.63
CA GLY A 157 0.29 -12.13 18.36
C GLY A 157 1.75 -12.57 18.15
N PRO A 158 2.01 -13.88 18.11
CA PRO A 158 3.36 -14.41 18.02
C PRO A 158 4.10 -13.96 16.74
N PRO A 159 5.45 -13.95 16.75
CA PRO A 159 6.22 -13.69 15.54
C PRO A 159 5.88 -14.72 14.46
N PRO A 160 5.93 -14.33 13.17
CA PRO A 160 5.55 -15.24 12.12
C PRO A 160 6.66 -16.26 11.86
N SER A 161 6.28 -17.47 11.45
CA SER A 161 7.24 -18.51 11.03
C SER A 161 7.86 -18.24 9.65
N ARG A 162 7.23 -17.38 8.85
CA ARG A 162 7.67 -16.96 7.52
C ARG A 162 7.17 -15.56 7.21
N ALA A 163 7.79 -14.89 6.24
CA ALA A 163 7.30 -13.59 5.81
C ALA A 163 5.86 -13.67 5.26
N GLN A 164 5.06 -12.66 5.55
CA GLN A 164 3.64 -12.59 5.19
C GLN A 164 3.19 -11.14 5.04
N VAL A 165 2.16 -10.91 4.23
CA VAL A 165 1.56 -9.58 4.06
C VAL A 165 0.42 -9.44 5.05
N LEU A 166 0.49 -8.42 5.90
CA LEU A 166 -0.51 -8.19 6.94
C LEU A 166 -1.65 -7.27 6.50
N GLY A 167 -1.38 -6.41 5.53
CA GLY A 167 -2.32 -5.35 5.16
C GLY A 167 -1.71 -4.37 4.19
N ILE A 168 -2.40 -3.23 4.07
CA ILE A 168 -1.96 -2.08 3.29
C ILE A 168 -1.58 -0.97 4.26
N ILE A 169 -0.50 -0.26 3.94
CA ILE A 169 -0.04 0.94 4.65
C ILE A 169 0.13 2.09 3.66
N THR A 170 -0.19 3.29 4.10
CA THR A 170 0.05 4.54 3.36
C THR A 170 0.81 5.49 4.26
N PHE A 171 1.81 6.18 3.71
CA PHE A 171 2.58 7.20 4.42
C PHE A 171 2.18 8.61 3.96
N ALA A 172 2.04 9.52 4.91
CA ALA A 172 1.74 10.94 4.68
C ALA A 172 2.97 11.75 4.26
N GLY A 173 4.17 11.17 4.36
CA GLY A 173 5.42 11.85 4.09
C GLY A 173 6.54 11.33 4.99
N ALA A 174 7.63 12.06 5.06
CA ALA A 174 8.74 11.76 5.97
C ALA A 174 9.31 13.04 6.58
N THR A 175 9.65 12.95 7.86
CA THR A 175 10.37 14.00 8.59
C THR A 175 11.76 13.48 8.94
N GLU A 176 12.79 14.27 8.67
CA GLU A 176 14.14 14.00 9.16
C GLU A 176 14.25 14.43 10.62
N PHE A 177 14.79 13.55 11.47
CA PHE A 177 15.11 13.91 12.84
C PHE A 177 16.42 14.70 12.88
N LEU A 178 16.41 15.83 13.58
CA LEU A 178 17.52 16.77 13.61
C LEU A 178 18.65 16.30 14.52
N ASP A 179 18.29 15.74 15.68
CA ASP A 179 19.20 15.27 16.72
C ASP A 179 18.54 14.17 17.58
N ASP A 180 19.26 13.74 18.62
CA ASP A 180 18.81 12.72 19.56
C ASP A 180 17.56 13.15 20.35
N ARG A 181 17.44 14.44 20.67
CA ARG A 181 16.31 14.96 21.45
C ARG A 181 15.04 15.03 20.61
N ASP A 182 15.17 15.43 19.35
CA ASP A 182 14.07 15.40 18.39
C ASP A 182 13.58 13.97 18.16
N PHE A 183 14.51 13.02 17.98
CA PHE A 183 14.17 11.59 17.90
C PHE A 183 13.44 11.09 19.15
N ASP A 184 13.95 11.43 20.35
CA ASP A 184 13.36 11.01 21.62
C ASP A 184 11.99 11.65 21.88
N SER A 185 11.76 12.88 21.41
CA SER A 185 10.44 13.52 21.51
C SER A 185 9.34 12.75 20.75
N HIS A 186 9.71 11.92 19.77
CA HIS A 186 8.82 11.05 19.00
C HIS A 186 8.83 9.59 19.49
N ARG A 187 9.31 9.33 20.72
CA ARG A 187 9.39 7.96 21.28
C ARG A 187 8.06 7.22 21.27
N GLN A 188 6.96 7.92 21.57
CA GLN A 188 5.61 7.35 21.58
C GLN A 188 5.11 6.99 20.18
N ASP A 189 5.58 7.69 19.15
CA ASP A 189 5.20 7.44 17.76
C ASP A 189 6.08 6.39 17.08
N THR A 190 7.35 6.31 17.47
CA THR A 190 8.32 5.35 16.92
C THR A 190 8.29 4.01 17.64
N LEU A 191 7.96 3.97 18.93
CA LEU A 191 7.97 2.76 19.77
C LEU A 191 9.31 2.00 19.70
N ILE A 192 10.42 2.73 19.58
CA ILE A 192 11.78 2.17 19.65
C ILE A 192 12.25 2.30 21.09
N GLU A 193 12.74 1.22 21.68
CA GLU A 193 13.29 1.22 23.04
C GLU A 193 14.62 1.98 23.08
N VAL A 194 14.84 2.73 24.16
CA VAL A 194 16.10 3.45 24.43
C VAL A 194 17.27 2.46 24.48
N ASP A 195 18.44 2.87 23.97
CA ASP A 195 19.68 2.08 23.90
C ASP A 195 19.60 0.82 23.04
N SER A 196 18.46 0.52 22.43
CA SER A 196 18.33 -0.60 21.50
C SER A 196 19.18 -0.38 20.25
N PRO A 197 19.55 -1.44 19.48
CA PRO A 197 20.31 -1.27 18.23
C PRO A 197 19.63 -0.38 17.16
N PHE A 198 18.36 -0.05 17.36
CA PHE A 198 17.55 0.79 16.48
C PHE A 198 17.43 2.24 16.99
N ASP A 199 17.86 2.49 18.22
CA ASP A 199 17.87 3.82 18.83
C ASP A 199 18.97 4.70 18.24
N TRP A 200 18.82 6.02 18.40
CA TRP A 200 19.71 7.02 17.80
C TRP A 200 21.19 6.73 18.07
N TRP A 201 21.55 6.58 19.34
CA TRP A 201 22.93 6.42 19.80
C TRP A 201 23.57 5.09 19.41
N SER A 202 22.80 4.00 19.53
CA SER A 202 23.32 2.64 19.33
C SER A 202 23.37 2.21 17.86
N SER A 203 22.65 2.90 16.97
CA SER A 203 22.52 2.49 15.57
C SER A 203 23.72 2.80 14.68
N GLY A 204 24.60 3.71 15.11
CA GLY A 204 25.69 4.29 14.32
C GLY A 204 25.24 5.06 13.06
N ALA A 205 23.94 5.34 12.90
CA ALA A 205 23.43 6.06 11.75
C ALA A 205 23.69 7.57 11.89
N LYS A 206 23.97 8.24 10.76
CA LYS A 206 24.15 9.70 10.74
C LYS A 206 22.85 10.48 10.61
N ARG A 207 21.80 9.84 10.10
CA ARG A 207 20.52 10.44 9.76
C ARG A 207 19.41 9.42 9.96
N PHE A 208 18.29 9.89 10.49
CA PHE A 208 17.08 9.11 10.60
C PHE A 208 15.91 9.90 10.04
N PHE A 209 14.97 9.17 9.46
CA PHE A 209 13.74 9.70 8.90
C PHE A 209 12.58 8.92 9.48
N GLY A 210 11.62 9.63 10.07
CA GLY A 210 10.35 9.07 10.48
C GLY A 210 9.35 9.17 9.33
N TRP A 211 9.00 8.04 8.73
CA TRP A 211 7.94 7.96 7.72
C TRP A 211 6.59 7.94 8.43
N VAL A 212 5.82 9.01 8.27
CA VAL A 212 4.59 9.24 9.02
C VAL A 212 3.47 8.38 8.45
N VAL A 213 2.86 7.53 9.27
CA VAL A 213 1.75 6.66 8.85
C VAL A 213 0.49 7.52 8.67
N LEU A 214 -0.08 7.47 7.46
CA LEU A 214 -1.35 8.12 7.13
C LEU A 214 -2.54 7.19 7.41
N ASP A 215 -2.45 5.96 6.91
CA ASP A 215 -3.56 5.00 6.95
C ASP A 215 -3.01 3.57 6.98
N VAL A 216 -3.75 2.68 7.65
CA VAL A 216 -3.47 1.25 7.69
C VAL A 216 -4.77 0.47 7.53
N LYS A 217 -4.72 -0.59 6.70
CA LYS A 217 -5.84 -1.50 6.48
C LYS A 217 -5.37 -2.92 6.65
N ALA A 218 -5.67 -3.49 7.82
CA ALA A 218 -5.35 -4.88 8.12
C ALA A 218 -6.18 -5.84 7.26
N PHE A 219 -5.54 -6.90 6.80
CA PHE A 219 -6.24 -8.03 6.21
C PHE A 219 -6.83 -8.90 7.31
N LYS A 220 -8.01 -9.48 7.03
CA LYS A 220 -8.65 -10.46 7.91
C LYS A 220 -7.71 -11.62 8.24
N MET A 221 -6.91 -12.05 7.26
CA MET A 221 -5.89 -13.07 7.40
C MET A 221 -4.62 -12.64 6.68
N PRO A 222 -3.42 -12.88 7.26
CA PRO A 222 -2.17 -12.65 6.57
C PRO A 222 -2.07 -13.44 5.26
N VAL A 223 -1.52 -12.81 4.22
CA VAL A 223 -1.31 -13.44 2.91
C VAL A 223 0.14 -13.91 2.80
N SER A 224 0.35 -15.16 2.39
CA SER A 224 1.70 -15.68 2.16
C SER A 224 2.40 -14.91 1.03
N VAL A 225 3.64 -14.48 1.26
CA VAL A 225 4.48 -13.92 0.18
C VAL A 225 4.82 -14.98 -0.88
N GLY A 226 4.77 -16.27 -0.52
CA GLY A 226 5.14 -17.39 -1.37
C GLY A 226 6.62 -17.39 -1.75
N GLY A 227 6.97 -18.00 -2.89
CA GLY A 227 8.33 -17.98 -3.45
C GLY A 227 8.69 -16.71 -4.22
N ARG A 228 7.91 -15.62 -4.07
CA ARG A 228 8.12 -14.40 -4.84
C ARG A 228 9.42 -13.70 -4.39
N PRO A 229 10.34 -13.39 -5.31
CA PRO A 229 11.57 -12.70 -4.95
C PRO A 229 11.27 -11.32 -4.40
N ARG A 230 12.02 -10.90 -3.38
CA ARG A 230 11.92 -9.59 -2.75
C ARG A 230 13.31 -9.13 -2.33
N SER A 231 13.55 -7.82 -2.40
CA SER A 231 14.80 -7.22 -1.94
C SER A 231 14.75 -7.01 -0.42
N MET A 232 15.81 -6.40 0.14
CA MET A 232 15.79 -5.94 1.53
C MET A 232 14.67 -4.92 1.80
N LEU A 233 14.33 -4.10 0.81
CA LEU A 233 13.24 -3.12 0.90
C LEU A 233 11.85 -3.78 0.81
N GLY A 234 11.74 -4.87 0.07
CA GLY A 234 10.48 -5.57 -0.22
C GLY A 234 10.28 -5.74 -1.73
N TRP A 235 9.06 -5.53 -2.21
CA TRP A 235 8.75 -5.53 -3.65
C TRP A 235 8.77 -4.09 -4.17
N THR A 236 9.81 -3.75 -4.93
CA THR A 236 9.93 -2.44 -5.60
C THR A 236 9.15 -2.36 -6.92
N LYS A 237 8.57 -3.50 -7.34
CA LYS A 237 7.62 -3.58 -8.46
C LYS A 237 6.27 -4.06 -7.92
N PRO A 238 5.16 -3.61 -8.49
CA PRO A 238 3.84 -4.07 -8.08
C PRO A 238 3.69 -5.58 -8.19
N VAL A 239 3.09 -6.19 -7.17
CA VAL A 239 2.71 -7.61 -7.12
C VAL A 239 1.21 -7.68 -6.93
N GLU A 240 0.52 -8.52 -7.71
CA GLU A 240 -0.91 -8.74 -7.49
C GLU A 240 -1.15 -9.75 -6.36
N LEU A 241 -2.00 -9.39 -5.40
CA LEU A 241 -2.46 -10.26 -4.32
C LEU A 241 -3.98 -10.26 -4.21
N SER A 242 -4.52 -11.38 -3.74
CA SER A 242 -5.93 -11.54 -3.38
C SER A 242 -6.07 -11.62 -1.86
N PHE A 243 -6.98 -10.86 -1.26
CA PHE A 243 -7.15 -10.78 0.20
C PHE A 243 -8.55 -10.30 0.59
N GLN A 244 -8.84 -10.34 1.90
CA GLN A 244 -10.04 -9.77 2.50
C GLN A 244 -9.62 -8.81 3.61
N PHE A 245 -10.32 -7.70 3.76
CA PHE A 245 -10.11 -6.78 4.88
C PHE A 245 -10.80 -7.30 6.14
N GLU A 246 -10.26 -6.93 7.28
CA GLU A 246 -11.00 -6.98 8.54
C GLU A 246 -12.17 -5.99 8.43
N VAL A 247 -13.37 -6.44 8.79
CA VAL A 247 -14.56 -5.57 8.79
C VAL A 247 -14.45 -4.74 10.07
N ALA A 248 -14.37 -3.41 9.94
CA ALA A 248 -14.48 -2.54 11.11
C ALA A 248 -15.86 -2.74 11.73
N GLU A 249 -15.89 -3.18 12.99
CA GLU A 249 -17.11 -3.24 13.81
C GLU A 249 -17.63 -1.84 14.12
#